data_AF-A0A9D5KHE4-F1
#
_entry.id   AF-A0A9D5KHE4-F1
#
_cell.length_a   1.000
_cell.length_b   1.000
_cell.length_c   1.000
_cell.angle_alpha   90.00
_cell.angle_beta   90.00
_cell.angle_gamma   90.00
#
_symmetry.space_group_name_H-M   'P 1'
#
loop_
_entity.id
_entity.type
_entity.pdbx_description
1 polymer ?
#
loop_
_entity_poly.entity_id
_entity_poly.type
_entity_poly.pdbx_seq_one_letter_code
_entity_poly.pdbx_strand_id
1 'polypeptide(L)'
;MKAFFSSLTGLLCCTFAVAQTAVTLDIGDDFQAAIDANPGNTTFTIAAGLHRLVQVRPREGNTFAGEDGAVLNGSRVLTGWTEEGGLWSHGGQTQEGETIGVSDYSCVEGELCRHPEDIYIDGEFLKQVGSVSDVVPGTFYFDYDN
;
A
#
# COMPACT_ATOMS: atom_id res chain seq x y z
N MET A 1 -60.59 -6.51 -44.81
CA MET A 1 -60.16 -7.64 -43.97
C MET A 1 -59.21 -8.52 -44.77
N LYS A 2 -57.91 -8.42 -44.47
CA LYS A 2 -56.82 -9.40 -44.64
C LYS A 2 -55.51 -8.64 -44.38
N ALA A 3 -54.87 -8.97 -43.26
CA ALA A 3 -53.57 -8.43 -42.85
C ALA A 3 -52.45 -9.33 -43.40
N PHE A 4 -51.27 -8.76 -43.63
CA PHE A 4 -50.02 -9.52 -43.67
C PHE A 4 -48.90 -8.69 -43.07
N PHE A 5 -48.32 -9.22 -41.98
CA PHE A 5 -47.14 -8.71 -41.30
C PHE A 5 -45.89 -9.17 -42.06
N SER A 6 -44.92 -8.27 -42.25
CA SER A 6 -43.56 -8.65 -42.64
C SER A 6 -42.57 -8.07 -41.63
N SER A 7 -41.76 -8.98 -41.11
CA SER A 7 -40.86 -8.86 -39.96
C SER A 7 -39.78 -7.81 -40.18
N LEU A 8 -39.78 -6.75 -39.35
CA LEU A 8 -38.63 -5.89 -39.15
C LEU A 8 -37.70 -6.59 -38.15
N THR A 9 -36.70 -7.32 -38.65
CA THR A 9 -35.63 -7.88 -37.83
C THR A 9 -34.72 -6.74 -37.37
N GLY A 10 -35.17 -5.98 -36.37
CA GLY A 10 -34.36 -5.01 -35.66
C GLY A 10 -33.36 -5.74 -34.79
N LEU A 11 -32.09 -5.72 -35.20
CA LEU A 11 -30.98 -6.08 -34.32
C LEU A 11 -30.93 -5.01 -33.22
N LEU A 12 -31.64 -5.25 -32.12
CA LEU A 12 -31.50 -4.48 -30.90
C LEU A 12 -30.14 -4.84 -30.31
N CYS A 13 -29.10 -4.15 -30.77
CA CYS A 13 -27.84 -4.09 -30.03
C CYS A 13 -28.14 -3.34 -28.74
N CYS A 14 -28.61 -4.05 -27.72
CA CYS A 14 -28.56 -3.56 -26.36
C CYS A 14 -27.08 -3.43 -26.01
N THR A 15 -26.53 -2.25 -26.22
CA THR A 15 -25.36 -1.82 -25.49
C THR A 15 -25.75 -1.84 -24.02
N PHE A 16 -25.39 -2.92 -23.32
CA PHE A 16 -25.34 -2.89 -21.87
C PHE A 16 -24.24 -1.90 -21.51
N ALA A 17 -24.62 -0.64 -21.28
CA ALA A 17 -23.78 0.24 -20.50
C ALA A 17 -23.80 -0.34 -19.08
N VAL A 18 -22.79 -1.15 -18.75
CA VAL A 18 -22.52 -1.49 -17.37
C VAL A 18 -22.20 -0.15 -16.71
N ALA A 19 -23.13 0.38 -15.93
CA ALA A 19 -22.81 1.44 -14.99
C ALA A 19 -21.73 0.85 -14.09
N GLN A 20 -20.48 1.18 -14.36
CA GLN A 20 -19.37 0.79 -13.50
C GLN A 20 -19.58 1.58 -12.22
N THR A 21 -20.23 0.94 -11.26
CA THR A 21 -20.28 1.42 -9.88
C THR A 21 -18.84 1.41 -9.40
N ALA A 22 -18.15 2.52 -9.64
CA ALA A 22 -16.83 2.75 -9.08
C ALA A 22 -17.03 2.78 -7.56
N VAL A 23 -16.49 1.77 -6.88
CA VAL A 23 -16.53 1.68 -5.42
C VAL A 23 -15.46 2.64 -4.92
N THR A 24 -15.85 3.71 -4.24
CA THR A 24 -14.87 4.62 -3.63
C THR A 24 -14.37 4.02 -2.33
N LEU A 25 -13.07 4.13 -2.09
CA LEU A 25 -12.39 3.72 -0.88
C LEU A 25 -11.84 4.97 -0.21
N ASP A 26 -12.53 5.42 0.83
CA ASP A 26 -12.20 6.61 1.60
C ASP A 26 -11.13 6.31 2.66
N ILE A 27 -10.52 7.36 3.21
CA ILE A 27 -9.49 7.21 4.24
C ILE A 27 -10.12 6.60 5.49
N GLY A 28 -9.57 5.46 5.93
CA GLY A 28 -10.03 4.73 7.11
C GLY A 28 -11.05 3.63 6.81
N ASP A 29 -11.46 3.47 5.54
CA ASP A 29 -12.31 2.36 5.14
C ASP A 29 -11.61 1.01 5.32
N ASP A 30 -12.41 -0.02 5.55
CA ASP A 30 -11.96 -1.41 5.42
C ASP A 30 -11.99 -1.81 3.94
N PHE A 31 -10.83 -1.67 3.28
CA PHE A 31 -10.68 -1.96 1.86
C PHE A 31 -10.97 -3.43 1.56
N GLN A 32 -10.64 -4.35 2.47
CA GLN A 32 -10.88 -5.77 2.26
C GLN A 32 -12.38 -6.08 2.32
N ALA A 33 -13.10 -5.49 3.27
CA ALA A 33 -14.56 -5.63 3.33
C ALA A 33 -15.24 -5.11 2.05
N ALA A 34 -14.77 -3.98 1.50
CA ALA A 34 -15.27 -3.47 0.23
C ALA A 34 -14.98 -4.43 -0.95
N ILE A 35 -13.80 -5.04 -0.99
CA ILE A 35 -13.45 -6.08 -1.99
C ILE A 35 -14.32 -7.32 -1.83
N ASP A 36 -14.62 -7.73 -0.60
CA ASP A 36 -15.43 -8.91 -0.32
C ASP A 36 -16.91 -8.72 -0.63
N ALA A 37 -17.40 -7.49 -0.52
CA ALA A 37 -18.77 -7.11 -0.85
C ALA A 37 -19.03 -6.98 -2.36
N ASN A 38 -17.99 -7.02 -3.19
CA ASN A 38 -18.09 -6.76 -4.63
C ASN A 38 -17.52 -7.93 -5.47
N PRO A 39 -18.03 -8.15 -6.70
CA PRO A 39 -17.52 -9.20 -7.57
C PRO A 39 -16.08 -8.92 -8.05
N GLY A 40 -15.44 -9.95 -8.63
CA GLY A 40 -14.27 -9.75 -9.48
C GLY A 40 -14.57 -8.79 -10.63
N ASN A 41 -13.52 -8.24 -11.26
CA ASN A 41 -13.66 -7.20 -12.29
C ASN A 41 -14.26 -5.87 -11.81
N THR A 42 -14.35 -5.63 -10.50
CA THR A 42 -14.72 -4.34 -9.92
C THR A 42 -13.58 -3.34 -9.96
N THR A 43 -13.88 -2.07 -10.24
CA THR A 43 -12.94 -0.95 -10.09
C THR A 43 -13.20 -0.23 -8.77
N PHE A 44 -12.16 -0.15 -7.96
CA PHE A 44 -12.11 0.61 -6.73
C PHE A 44 -11.33 1.92 -6.96
N THR A 45 -11.96 3.04 -6.63
CA THR A 45 -11.33 4.37 -6.68
C THR A 45 -10.84 4.72 -5.28
N ILE A 46 -9.53 4.85 -5.10
CA ILE A 46 -8.93 5.23 -3.82
C ILE A 46 -8.98 6.75 -3.74
N ALA A 47 -9.71 7.28 -2.77
CA ALA A 47 -9.89 8.71 -2.59
C ALA A 47 -8.55 9.41 -2.35
N ALA A 48 -8.45 10.69 -2.72
CA ALA A 48 -7.27 11.50 -2.46
C ALA A 48 -6.91 11.54 -0.95
N GLY A 49 -5.60 11.57 -0.66
CA GLY A 49 -5.05 11.64 0.70
C GLY A 49 -4.32 10.38 1.17
N LEU A 50 -3.99 10.35 2.46
CA LEU A 50 -3.06 9.36 3.05
C LEU A 50 -3.79 8.15 3.64
N HIS A 51 -3.65 7.00 2.99
CA HIS A 51 -4.17 5.71 3.42
C HIS A 51 -3.03 4.86 3.98
N ARG A 52 -3.04 4.58 5.29
CA ARG A 52 -1.90 3.98 5.99
C ARG A 52 -2.15 2.52 6.33
N LEU A 53 -1.16 1.66 6.12
CA LEU A 53 -1.19 0.23 6.45
C LEU A 53 -2.37 -0.55 5.84
N VAL A 54 -2.83 -0.13 4.66
CA VAL A 54 -3.84 -0.87 3.90
C VAL A 54 -3.25 -2.20 3.42
N GLN A 55 -3.96 -3.30 3.70
CA GLN A 55 -3.66 -4.63 3.19
C GLN A 55 -4.90 -5.21 2.53
N VAL A 56 -4.73 -5.76 1.33
CA VAL A 56 -5.84 -6.31 0.55
C VAL A 56 -5.43 -7.60 -0.15
N ARG A 57 -6.43 -8.45 -0.43
CA ARG A 57 -6.36 -9.60 -1.31
C ARG A 57 -7.34 -9.37 -2.46
N PRO A 58 -6.87 -8.80 -3.58
CA PRO A 58 -7.73 -8.55 -4.73
C PRO A 58 -8.38 -9.82 -5.26
N ARG A 59 -9.61 -9.69 -5.76
CA ARG A 59 -10.25 -10.72 -6.59
C ARG A 59 -9.77 -10.60 -8.03
N GLU A 60 -9.97 -11.66 -8.81
CA GLU A 60 -9.61 -11.68 -10.22
C GLU A 60 -10.24 -10.49 -10.97
N GLY A 61 -9.42 -9.78 -11.73
CA GLY A 61 -9.82 -8.62 -12.54
C GLY A 61 -10.08 -7.33 -11.76
N ASN A 62 -9.94 -7.30 -10.42
CA ASN A 62 -10.09 -6.04 -9.70
C ASN A 62 -9.07 -5.00 -10.18
N THR A 63 -9.53 -3.75 -10.27
CA THR A 63 -8.71 -2.58 -10.61
C THR A 63 -8.73 -1.61 -9.44
N PHE A 64 -7.57 -1.08 -9.04
CA PHE A 64 -7.46 -0.02 -8.04
C PHE A 64 -6.89 1.21 -8.72
N ALA A 65 -7.64 2.30 -8.72
CA ALA A 65 -7.24 3.58 -9.30
C ALA A 65 -7.20 4.64 -8.20
N GLY A 66 -6.06 5.29 -8.00
CA GLY A 66 -5.96 6.43 -7.09
C GLY A 66 -6.45 7.71 -7.74
N GLU A 67 -7.21 8.51 -7.01
CA GLU A 67 -7.41 9.92 -7.36
C GLU A 67 -6.08 10.69 -7.29
N ASP A 68 -6.05 11.88 -7.89
CA ASP A 68 -4.91 12.77 -7.75
C ASP A 68 -4.66 13.10 -6.27
N GLY A 69 -3.44 12.83 -5.79
CA GLY A 69 -3.08 12.96 -4.38
C GLY A 69 -3.40 11.75 -3.48
N ALA A 70 -3.90 10.62 -4.03
CA ALA A 70 -4.02 9.38 -3.27
C ALA A 70 -2.65 8.75 -2.97
N VAL A 71 -2.38 8.45 -1.69
CA VAL A 71 -1.12 7.85 -1.23
C VAL A 71 -1.42 6.64 -0.37
N LEU A 72 -1.01 5.45 -0.83
CA LEU A 72 -0.94 4.24 0.00
C LEU A 72 0.42 4.23 0.71
N ASN A 73 0.42 4.30 2.05
CA ASN A 73 1.62 4.39 2.86
C ASN A 73 1.77 3.17 3.77
N GLY A 74 2.81 2.37 3.52
CA GLY A 74 3.10 1.15 4.29
C GLY A 74 3.81 1.38 5.63
N SER A 75 4.18 2.61 5.98
CA SER A 75 4.83 2.89 7.26
C SER A 75 3.79 2.96 8.40
N ARG A 76 4.24 2.78 9.64
CA ARG A 76 3.46 3.09 10.86
C ARG A 76 4.05 4.28 11.60
N VAL A 77 3.20 5.06 12.28
CA VAL A 77 3.67 6.19 13.08
C VAL A 77 4.13 5.65 14.42
N LEU A 78 5.40 5.86 14.76
CA LEU A 78 5.95 5.51 16.07
C LEU A 78 5.84 6.72 17.00
N THR A 79 5.15 6.55 18.12
CA THR A 79 4.94 7.59 19.14
C THR A 79 5.47 7.11 20.49
N GLY A 80 5.83 8.03 21.40
CA GLY A 80 6.33 7.64 22.72
C GLY A 80 7.77 7.14 22.67
N TRP A 81 8.63 7.93 22.04
CA TRP A 81 10.08 7.71 22.06
C TRP A 81 10.67 8.12 23.40
N THR A 82 11.73 7.43 23.83
CA THR A 82 12.50 7.75 25.03
C THR A 82 13.82 8.38 24.60
N GLU A 83 14.18 9.50 25.22
CA GLU A 83 15.48 10.15 25.04
C GLU A 83 16.37 9.86 26.24
N GLU A 84 17.58 9.38 25.97
CA GLU A 84 18.63 9.19 26.97
C GLU A 84 20.00 9.47 26.34
N GLY A 85 20.76 10.39 26.94
CA GLY A 85 22.14 10.67 26.52
C GLY A 85 22.27 11.20 25.09
N GLY A 86 21.23 11.86 24.55
CA GLY A 86 21.20 12.36 23.18
C GLY A 86 20.75 11.32 22.13
N LEU A 87 20.38 10.11 22.55
CA LEU A 87 19.83 9.07 21.69
C LEU A 87 18.33 8.91 21.93
N TRP A 88 17.58 8.79 20.84
CA TRP A 88 16.15 8.47 20.87
C TRP A 88 15.96 6.99 20.56
N SER A 89 15.16 6.30 21.39
CA SER A 89 14.85 4.89 21.22
C SER A 89 13.36 4.61 21.33
N HIS A 90 12.92 3.54 20.66
CA HIS A 90 11.56 3.05 20.72
C HIS A 90 11.57 1.52 20.69
N GLY A 91 11.10 0.89 21.77
CA GLY A 91 11.13 -0.56 21.94
C GLY A 91 9.98 -1.29 21.25
N GLY A 92 9.95 -2.62 21.40
CA GLY A 92 8.87 -3.48 20.91
C GLY A 92 8.80 -3.60 19.38
N GLN A 93 9.89 -3.27 18.69
CA GLN A 93 9.99 -3.47 17.25
C GLN A 93 10.46 -4.90 17.00
N THR A 94 9.58 -5.72 16.43
CA THR A 94 9.86 -7.13 16.10
C THR A 94 9.62 -7.42 14.62
N GLN A 95 9.40 -6.37 13.82
CA GLN A 95 9.31 -6.51 12.38
C GLN A 95 10.71 -6.80 11.85
N GLU A 96 10.88 -8.00 11.33
CA GLU A 96 12.06 -8.45 10.63
C GLU A 96 11.55 -9.00 9.30
N GLY A 97 11.57 -8.15 8.28
CA GLY A 97 11.15 -8.54 6.95
C GLY A 97 12.17 -9.45 6.28
N GLU A 98 11.78 -10.02 5.14
CA GLU A 98 12.69 -10.84 4.36
C GLU A 98 13.92 -10.04 3.91
N THR A 99 15.11 -10.51 4.30
CA THR A 99 16.37 -9.93 3.85
C THR A 99 16.52 -10.14 2.35
N ILE A 100 16.75 -9.06 1.61
CA ILE A 100 16.90 -9.12 0.16
C ILE A 100 18.17 -9.92 -0.20
N GLY A 101 17.98 -10.91 -1.08
CA GLY A 101 19.06 -11.75 -1.60
C GLY A 101 20.00 -10.97 -2.53
N VAL A 102 21.31 -11.24 -2.42
CA VAL A 102 22.35 -10.59 -3.23
C VAL A 102 22.24 -10.82 -4.74
N SER A 103 21.46 -11.82 -5.19
CA SER A 103 21.21 -12.05 -6.62
C SER A 103 20.29 -11.02 -7.25
N ASP A 104 19.49 -10.34 -6.42
CA ASP A 104 18.41 -9.48 -6.87
C ASP A 104 18.79 -8.00 -6.71
N TYR A 105 19.61 -7.68 -5.70
CA TYR A 105 20.13 -6.34 -5.43
C TYR A 105 21.50 -6.39 -4.76
N SER A 106 22.40 -5.49 -5.16
CA SER A 106 23.68 -5.26 -4.49
C SER A 106 23.63 -3.96 -3.70
N CYS A 107 24.05 -3.99 -2.43
CA CYS A 107 24.24 -2.76 -1.69
C CYS A 107 25.27 -1.86 -2.36
N VAL A 108 24.95 -0.57 -2.44
CA VAL A 108 25.93 0.45 -2.85
C VAL A 108 27.06 0.53 -1.83
N GLU A 109 26.73 0.33 -0.55
CA GLU A 109 27.70 0.33 0.55
C GLU A 109 27.22 -0.62 1.68
N GLY A 110 28.14 -1.39 2.24
CA GLY A 110 27.87 -2.31 3.35
C GLY A 110 26.92 -3.45 2.98
N GLU A 111 26.34 -4.12 3.98
CA GLU A 111 25.34 -5.19 3.82
C GLU A 111 23.97 -4.79 4.37
N LEU A 112 23.90 -3.69 5.14
CA LEU A 112 22.69 -3.32 5.87
C LEU A 112 21.53 -2.92 4.97
N CYS A 113 21.80 -2.47 3.74
CA CYS A 113 20.74 -2.14 2.78
C CYS A 113 19.85 -3.33 2.40
N ARG A 114 20.26 -4.56 2.76
CA ARG A 114 19.50 -5.79 2.51
C ARG A 114 18.36 -5.97 3.51
N HIS A 115 18.41 -5.28 4.64
CA HIS A 115 17.33 -5.29 5.61
C HIS A 115 16.21 -4.35 5.16
N PRO A 116 14.94 -4.77 5.26
CA PRO A 116 13.81 -4.00 4.76
C PRO A 116 13.25 -2.98 5.77
N GLU A 117 13.82 -2.89 6.97
CA GLU A 117 13.41 -1.93 7.97
C GLU A 117 13.94 -0.54 7.62
N ASP A 118 13.02 0.42 7.45
CA ASP A 118 13.35 1.83 7.25
C ASP A 118 12.77 2.69 8.37
N ILE A 119 13.51 3.72 8.77
CA ILE A 119 13.01 4.79 9.64
C ILE A 119 13.04 6.12 8.88
N TYR A 120 11.96 6.89 9.06
CA TYR A 120 11.81 8.23 8.50
C TYR A 120 11.52 9.23 9.62
N ILE A 121 12.14 10.42 9.55
CA ILE A 121 11.79 11.58 10.37
C ILE A 121 11.25 12.66 9.43
N ASP A 122 10.01 13.11 9.67
CA ASP A 122 9.33 14.11 8.83
C ASP A 122 9.33 13.79 7.32
N GLY A 123 9.34 12.49 6.99
CA GLY A 123 9.38 11.99 5.60
C GLY A 123 10.79 11.83 5.03
N GLU A 124 11.83 12.23 5.75
CA GLU A 124 13.23 12.02 5.36
C GLU A 124 13.73 10.67 5.85
N PHE A 125 14.31 9.89 4.94
CA PHE A 125 14.90 8.58 5.21
C PHE A 125 16.16 8.70 6.08
N LEU A 126 16.31 7.78 7.05
CA LEU A 126 17.52 7.63 7.84
C LEU A 126 18.33 6.42 7.34
N LYS A 127 19.65 6.56 7.24
CA LYS A 127 20.54 5.45 6.84
C LYS A 127 20.72 4.47 8.00
N GLN A 128 20.52 3.18 7.75
CA GLN A 128 20.76 2.15 8.76
C GLN A 128 22.28 2.01 9.05
N VAL A 129 22.62 1.90 10.33
CA VAL A 129 23.97 1.60 10.82
C VAL A 129 23.98 0.32 11.65
N GLY A 130 25.16 -0.29 11.81
CA GLY A 130 25.30 -1.63 12.39
C GLY A 130 25.41 -1.66 13.91
N SER A 131 25.52 -0.49 14.55
CA SER A 131 25.66 -0.41 16.01
C SER A 131 25.08 0.90 16.55
N VAL A 132 24.70 0.90 17.83
CA VAL A 132 24.26 2.10 18.55
C VAL A 132 25.34 3.20 18.55
N SER A 133 26.62 2.82 18.62
CA SER A 133 27.74 3.79 18.62
C SER A 133 27.93 4.53 17.30
N ASP A 134 27.39 3.98 16.20
CA ASP A 134 27.44 4.61 14.88
C ASP A 134 26.24 5.55 14.65
N VAL A 135 25.31 5.65 15.61
CA VAL A 135 24.13 6.51 15.49
C VAL A 135 24.55 7.98 15.61
N VAL A 136 24.44 8.66 14.49
CA VAL A 136 24.63 10.11 14.29
C VAL A 136 23.40 10.71 13.60
N PRO A 137 23.24 12.04 13.53
CA PRO A 137 22.13 12.65 12.79
C PRO A 137 22.02 12.10 11.35
N GLY A 138 20.81 11.70 10.94
CA GLY A 138 20.57 11.09 9.63
C GLY A 138 20.73 9.56 9.59
N THR A 139 20.96 8.90 10.73
CA THR A 139 21.12 7.44 10.81
C THR A 139 20.22 6.82 11.87
N PHE A 140 20.01 5.51 11.77
CA PHE A 140 19.32 4.73 12.80
C PHE A 140 19.96 3.34 12.96
N TYR A 141 19.79 2.74 14.13
CA TYR A 141 20.16 1.35 14.40
C TYR A 141 18.88 0.54 14.66
N PHE A 142 18.83 -0.68 14.14
CA PHE A 142 17.78 -1.64 14.44
C PHE A 142 18.40 -2.83 15.18
N ASP A 143 17.85 -3.15 16.34
CA ASP A 143 18.34 -4.23 17.20
C ASP A 143 17.64 -5.55 16.85
N TYR A 144 18.32 -6.38 16.04
CA TYR A 144 17.84 -7.69 15.60
C TYR A 144 18.03 -8.80 16.65
N ASP A 145 18.74 -8.54 17.76
CA ASP A 145 19.06 -9.56 18.77
C ASP A 145 18.00 -9.66 19.89
N ASN A 146 16.87 -8.96 19.77
CA ASN A 146 15.76 -8.96 20.75
C ASN A 146 14.78 -10.14 20.64
#